data_AF-A0A0D6LAX4-F1
#
_entry.id   AF-A0A0D6LAX4-F1
#
_cell.length_a   1.000
_cell.length_b   1.000
_cell.length_c   1.000
_cell.angle_alpha   90.00
_cell.angle_beta   90.00
_cell.angle_gamma   90.00
#
_symmetry.space_group_name_H-M   'P 1'
#
loop_
_entity.id
_entity.type
_entity.pdbx_description
1 polymer ?
#
loop_
_entity_poly.entity_id
_entity_poly.type
_entity_poly.pdbx_seq_one_letter_code
_entity_poly.pdbx_strand_id
1 'polypeptide(L)' 'MDRSADRRLCGQCHTSIGDEAVVAMNRLWHPDHFTCTACKRPIKQTYQVDDKPYDLDCHWAKRLEKREQMERGER' A
#
# COMPACT_ATOMS: atom_id res chain seq x y z
N MET A 1 -17.91 -25.82 -20.44
CA MET A 1 -17.89 -25.81 -18.97
C MET A 1 -16.41 -25.86 -18.62
N ASP A 2 -15.75 -24.86 -18.05
CA ASP A 2 -16.14 -24.12 -16.87
C ASP A 2 -15.06 -23.06 -16.54
N ARG A 3 -15.51 -21.87 -16.10
CA ARG A 3 -14.82 -20.88 -15.26
C ARG A 3 -13.51 -20.26 -15.81
N SER A 4 -13.56 -19.08 -16.43
CA SER A 4 -13.70 -17.79 -15.73
C SER A 4 -12.83 -17.68 -14.45
N ALA A 5 -11.57 -18.11 -14.51
CA ALA A 5 -10.60 -17.99 -13.39
C ALA A 5 -9.76 -16.69 -13.44
N ASP A 6 -9.90 -15.87 -14.47
CA ASP A 6 -9.17 -14.60 -14.61
C ASP A 6 -10.00 -13.42 -14.10
N ARG A 7 -10.28 -13.38 -12.79
CA ARG A 7 -10.95 -12.21 -12.17
C ARG A 7 -10.16 -11.61 -11.02
N ARG A 8 -9.00 -12.19 -10.71
CA ARG A 8 -8.09 -11.72 -9.67
C ARG A 8 -6.67 -11.65 -10.21
N LEU A 9 -6.37 -10.63 -11.00
CA LEU A 9 -5.01 -10.39 -11.46
C LEU A 9 -4.32 -9.34 -10.59
N CYS A 10 -3.07 -9.60 -10.22
CA CYS A 10 -2.24 -8.65 -9.49
C CYS A 10 -1.93 -7.43 -10.36
N GLY A 11 -2.12 -6.22 -9.85
CA GLY A 11 -1.79 -4.98 -10.56
C GLY A 11 -0.29 -4.82 -10.89
N GLN A 12 0.59 -5.54 -10.19
CA GLN A 12 2.04 -5.47 -10.38
C GLN A 12 2.56 -6.53 -11.35
N CYS A 13 2.26 -7.81 -11.10
CA CYS A 13 2.77 -8.93 -11.88
C CYS A 13 1.77 -9.50 -12.89
N HIS A 14 0.52 -9.02 -12.89
CA HIS A 14 -0.56 -9.49 -13.76
C HIS A 14 -0.76 -11.00 -13.71
N THR A 15 -0.48 -11.60 -12.55
CA THR A 15 -0.66 -13.04 -12.27
C THR A 15 -1.93 -13.26 -11.45
N SER A 16 -2.54 -14.44 -11.60
CA SER A 16 -3.68 -14.89 -10.80
C SER A 16 -3.35 -14.88 -9.30
N ILE A 17 -4.12 -14.11 -8.55
CA ILE A 17 -4.07 -14.09 -7.10
C ILE A 17 -4.94 -15.22 -6.57
N GLY A 18 -4.35 -16.10 -5.76
CA GLY A 18 -5.02 -17.24 -5.15
C GLY A 18 -6.00 -16.84 -4.04
N ASP A 19 -5.81 -17.40 -2.85
CA ASP A 19 -6.67 -17.17 -1.69
C ASP A 19 -6.47 -15.80 -1.03
N GLU A 20 -5.22 -15.33 -0.90
CA GLU A 20 -4.91 -14.04 -0.27
C GLU A 20 -4.65 -12.93 -1.29
N ALA A 21 -5.59 -11.99 -1.38
CA ALA A 21 -5.51 -10.80 -2.22
C ALA A 21 -5.73 -9.53 -1.39
N VAL A 22 -4.92 -8.51 -1.65
CA VAL A 22 -5.09 -7.17 -1.12
C VAL A 22 -5.83 -6.33 -2.15
N VAL A 23 -7.01 -5.80 -1.78
CA VAL A 23 -7.77 -4.88 -2.63
C VAL A 23 -7.30 -3.46 -2.35
N ALA A 24 -6.61 -2.85 -3.32
CA ALA A 24 -6.06 -1.50 -3.20
C ALA A 24 -6.13 -0.76 -4.55
N MET A 25 -6.44 0.54 -4.53
CA MET A 25 -6.56 1.36 -5.74
C MET A 25 -7.49 0.74 -6.80
N ASN A 26 -8.64 0.20 -6.39
CA ASN A 26 -9.59 -0.52 -7.26
C ASN A 26 -8.99 -1.71 -8.05
N ARG A 27 -7.81 -2.20 -7.64
CA ARG A 27 -7.13 -3.37 -8.20
C ARG A 27 -6.81 -4.37 -7.10
N LEU A 28 -6.48 -5.59 -7.52
CA LEU A 28 -6.06 -6.66 -6.63
C LEU A 28 -4.54 -6.73 -6.65
N TRP A 29 -3.92 -6.97 -5.50
CA TRP A 29 -2.48 -7.03 -5.32
C TRP A 29 -2.11 -8.22 -4.45
N HIS A 30 -0.96 -8.81 -4.71
CA HIS A 30 -0.41 -9.80 -3.78
C HIS A 30 0.03 -9.12 -2.48
N PRO A 31 -0.15 -9.78 -1.32
CA PRO A 31 0.39 -9.28 -0.06
C PRO A 31 1.92 -9.10 -0.09
N ASP A 32 2.61 -9.87 -0.93
CA ASP A 32 4.06 -9.76 -1.17
C ASP A 32 4.44 -8.56 -2.06
N HIS A 33 3.59 -8.23 -3.03
CA HIS A 33 3.85 -7.13 -3.97
C HIS A 33 3.38 -5.76 -3.43
N PHE A 34 2.43 -5.74 -2.50
CA PHE A 34 1.87 -4.52 -1.92
C PHE A 34 2.72 -4.05 -0.73
N THR A 35 3.84 -3.39 -1.04
CA THR A 35 4.82 -2.90 -0.06
C THR A 35 5.00 -1.38 -0.11
N CYS A 36 5.39 -0.80 1.02
CA CYS A 36 5.63 0.64 1.14
C CYS A 36 6.80 1.09 0.28
N THR A 37 6.62 2.16 -0.48
CA THR A 37 7.70 2.72 -1.32
C THR A 37 8.87 3.24 -0.47
N ALA A 38 8.62 3.68 0.77
CA ALA A 38 9.67 4.18 1.65
C ALA A 38 10.43 3.06 2.40
N CYS A 39 9.71 2.13 3.02
CA CYS A 39 10.33 1.12 3.91
C CYS A 39 10.28 -0.31 3.36
N LYS A 40 9.68 -0.55 2.20
CA LYS A 40 9.49 -1.87 1.56
C LYS A 40 8.82 -2.92 2.45
N ARG A 41 8.09 -2.49 3.50
CA ARG A 41 7.32 -3.37 4.37
C ARG A 41 5.95 -3.69 3.76
N PRO A 42 5.39 -4.89 4.00
CA PRO A 42 4.08 -5.27 3.50
C PRO A 42 3.00 -4.39 4.13
N ILE A 43 2.24 -3.69 3.29
CA ILE A 43 1.18 -2.79 3.73
C ILE A 43 -0.07 -3.64 3.93
N LYS A 44 -0.52 -3.82 5.18
CA LYS A 44 -1.75 -4.59 5.45
C LYS A 44 -3.03 -3.81 5.16
N GLN A 45 -2.96 -2.48 5.12
CA GLN A 45 -4.11 -1.59 5.03
C GLN A 45 -3.79 -0.43 4.09
N THR A 46 -4.69 -0.10 3.17
CA THR A 46 -4.42 0.80 2.03
C THR A 46 -4.30 2.27 2.46
N TYR A 47 -3.16 2.68 2.98
CA TYR A 47 -2.83 4.08 3.21
C TYR A 47 -2.15 4.65 1.97
N GLN A 48 -2.82 5.61 1.34
CA GLN A 48 -2.32 6.30 0.16
C GLN A 48 -1.96 7.73 0.56
N VAL A 49 -0.75 8.16 0.24
CA VAL A 49 -0.28 9.54 0.44
C VAL A 49 0.31 9.99 -0.90
N ASP A 50 -0.17 11.10 -1.46
CA ASP A 50 0.31 11.64 -2.74
C ASP A 50 0.34 10.62 -3.90
N ASP A 51 -0.69 9.77 -4.00
CA ASP A 51 -0.81 8.68 -4.99
C ASP A 51 0.23 7.56 -4.86
N LYS A 52 1.00 7.51 -3.75
CA LYS A 52 1.94 6.42 -3.47
C LYS A 52 1.43 5.58 -2.30
N PRO A 53 1.61 4.25 -2.35
CA PRO A 53 1.27 3.37 -1.25
C PRO A 53 2.30 3.51 -0.11
N TYR A 54 1.82 3.85 1.08
CA TYR A 54 2.62 3.92 2.29
C TYR A 54 2.11 2.94 3.34
N ASP A 55 3.02 2.45 4.18
CA ASP A 55 2.66 1.65 5.35
C ASP A 55 2.07 2.53 6.46
N LEU A 56 1.31 1.91 7.38
CA LEU A 56 0.77 2.54 8.58
C LEU A 56 1.84 3.33 9.35
N ASP A 57 3.03 2.73 9.51
CA ASP A 57 4.15 3.31 10.24
C ASP A 57 4.73 4.54 9.51
N CYS A 58 4.93 4.46 8.18
CA CYS A 58 5.39 5.61 7.39
C CYS A 58 4.35 6.72 7.30
N HIS A 59 3.07 6.37 7.19
CA HIS A 59 1.97 7.33 7.19
C HIS A 59 1.90 8.09 8.52
N TRP A 60 2.09 7.39 9.65
CA TRP A 60 2.17 8.02 10.96
C TRP A 60 3.47 8.78 11.18
N ALA A 61 4.61 8.29 10.71
CA ALA A 61 5.90 8.97 10.79
C ALA A 61 5.83 10.35 10.10
N LYS A 62 5.28 10.41 8.88
CA LYS A 62 5.02 11.68 8.17
C LYS A 62 4.16 12.64 8.99
N ARG A 63 3.17 12.12 9.72
CA ARG A 63 2.27 12.91 10.56
C ARG A 63 2.94 13.39 11.85
N LEU A 64 3.82 12.58 12.43
CA LEU A 64 4.64 12.91 13.60
C LEU A 64 5.69 13.95 13.24
N GLU A 65 6.43 13.80 12.15
CA GLU A 65 7.45 14.78 11.73
C GLU A 65 6.86 16.19 11.54
N LYS A 66 5.62 16.29 11.04
CA LYS A 66 4.94 17.58 10.87
C LYS A 66 4.68 18.30 12.21
N ARG A 67 4.56 17.58 13.32
CA ARG A 67 4.38 18.18 14.65
C ARG A 67 5.71 18.76 15.17
N GLU A 68 6.80 18.02 15.02
CA GLU A 68 8.12 18.45 15.49
C GLU A 68 8.69 19.60 14.64
N GLN A 69 8.28 19.68 13.37
CA GLN A 69 8.70 20.75 12.47
C GLN A 69 8.03 22.10 12.77
N MET A 70 6.86 22.11 13.44
CA MET A 70 6.22 23.36 13.88
C MET A 70 6.91 23.93 15.14
N GLU A 71 7.38 23.10 16.07
CA GLU A 71 8.07 23.56 17.28
C GLU A 71 9.51 24.03 17.04
N ARG A 72 10.12 23.69 15.89
CA ARG A 72 11.49 24.08 15.54
C ARG A 72 11.57 25.29 14.60
N GLY A 73 10.43 25.80 14.13
CA GLY A 73 10.32 26.91 13.19
C GLY A 73 10.15 28.29 13.80
N GLU A 74 9.94 28.39 15.12
CA GLU A 74 9.88 29.67 15.85
C GLU A 74 11.23 29.94 16.52
N ARG A 75 12.17 30.50 15.75
CA ARG A 75 13.28 31.29 16.29
C ARG A 75 13.25 32.68 15.67
#